data_AF-A0A2V5KC87-F1
#
_entry.id   AF-A0A2V5KC87-F1
#
_cell.length_a   1.000
_cell.length_b   1.000
_cell.length_c   1.000
_cell.angle_alpha   90.00
_cell.angle_beta   90.00
_cell.angle_gamma   90.00
#
_symmetry.space_group_name_H-M   'P 1'
#
loop_
_entity.id
_entity.type
_entity.pdbx_description
1 polymer ?
#
loop_
_entity_poly.entity_id
_entity_poly.type
_entity_poly.pdbx_seq_one_letter_code
_entity_poly.pdbx_strand_id
1 'polypeptide(L)'
;MNPSNRLSKPEYDVLLSYVGCGSFPGADIIVFGNEEGTGGYSVGANVEARLRDFGRDAPDGAYRFCIHGGDWTRGFYEPNAGEGGGKVERYLRPGEKRRRQHFTKGVFNPAVARICLAFEEPDGSWFESGRDNPRAWARIKRFIGESLYKPRTGVQTALADWRPLPREKEDVWYPEEYGAIAESIANNPYLAAFNHPAKPFNASAYGQPLFSDFGGDVRKRADLLKSLFVASKAKVVIGIGGAGANGFKKQALELMFGPDIFKPLTFRLADMTTKRGAALESYRADIRLAHKSLHLFLVPFPSPGTVFKTQRDALSMLKELADDQIRPALLSGP
;
A
#
# COMPACT_ATOMS: atom_id res chain seq x y z
N MET A 1 2.09 -24.51 21.76
CA MET A 1 1.98 -24.14 20.33
C MET A 1 0.60 -24.55 19.86
N ASN A 2 -0.08 -23.70 19.10
CA ASN A 2 -1.40 -24.02 18.55
C ASN A 2 -1.25 -25.21 17.60
N PRO A 3 -1.99 -26.32 17.76
CA PRO A 3 -1.82 -27.52 16.92
C PRO A 3 -2.17 -27.29 15.44
N SER A 4 -2.83 -26.19 15.10
CA SER A 4 -2.95 -25.71 13.72
C SER A 4 -2.14 -24.44 13.51
N ASN A 5 -1.29 -24.39 12.49
CA ASN A 5 -0.65 -23.17 11.98
C ASN A 5 -1.65 -22.16 11.36
N ARG A 6 -2.96 -22.39 11.53
CA ARG A 6 -4.03 -21.59 10.96
C ARG A 6 -4.36 -20.41 11.86
N LEU A 7 -4.67 -19.29 11.23
CA LEU A 7 -5.09 -18.06 11.91
C LEU A 7 -6.40 -18.25 12.68
N SER A 8 -6.40 -17.86 13.96
CA SER A 8 -7.60 -17.76 14.78
C SER A 8 -8.34 -16.44 14.55
N LYS A 9 -9.62 -16.34 14.96
CA LYS A 9 -10.40 -15.11 14.84
C LYS A 9 -9.78 -13.91 15.58
N PRO A 10 -9.29 -14.05 16.83
CA PRO A 10 -8.61 -12.94 17.52
C PRO A 10 -7.34 -12.46 16.79
N GLU A 11 -6.55 -13.39 16.24
CA GLU A 11 -5.35 -13.02 15.47
C GLU A 11 -5.72 -12.32 14.17
N TYR A 12 -6.78 -12.77 13.48
CA TYR A 12 -7.34 -12.06 12.33
C TYR A 12 -7.76 -10.63 12.69
N ASP A 13 -8.40 -10.41 13.83
CA ASP A 13 -8.85 -9.08 14.25
C ASP A 13 -7.69 -8.11 14.54
N VAL A 14 -6.56 -8.63 15.03
CA VAL A 14 -5.31 -7.89 15.13
C VAL A 14 -4.80 -7.53 13.74
N LEU A 15 -4.66 -8.49 12.83
CA LEU A 15 -4.20 -8.22 11.46
C LEU A 15 -5.11 -7.22 10.73
N LEU A 16 -6.43 -7.33 10.89
CA LEU A 16 -7.42 -6.42 10.32
C LEU A 16 -7.19 -4.95 10.74
N SER A 17 -6.60 -4.76 11.92
CA SER A 17 -6.30 -3.44 12.48
C SER A 17 -4.91 -2.91 12.09
N TYR A 18 -4.04 -3.72 11.50
CA TYR A 18 -2.74 -3.26 11.00
C TYR A 18 -2.91 -2.44 9.72
N VAL A 19 -2.49 -1.16 9.70
CA VAL A 19 -2.76 -0.25 8.56
C VAL A 19 -1.62 -0.14 7.54
N GLY A 20 -0.40 -0.56 7.89
CA GLY A 20 0.75 -0.55 6.98
C GLY A 20 2.04 -0.12 7.67
N CYS A 21 2.98 0.44 6.90
CA CYS A 21 4.32 0.75 7.40
C CYS A 21 4.85 2.14 6.95
N GLY A 22 5.88 2.61 7.66
CA GLY A 22 6.46 3.95 7.52
C GLY A 22 5.94 4.94 8.56
N SER A 23 6.57 6.11 8.62
CA SER A 23 6.25 7.13 9.62
C SER A 23 5.01 7.93 9.20
N PHE A 24 3.81 7.45 9.52
CA PHE A 24 2.56 8.15 9.18
C PHE A 24 2.41 9.56 9.81
N PRO A 25 2.83 9.82 11.07
CA PRO A 25 2.82 11.18 11.61
C PRO A 25 3.78 12.11 10.86
N GLY A 26 4.89 11.55 10.37
CA GLY A 26 5.92 12.25 9.63
C GLY A 26 5.67 12.33 8.12
N ALA A 27 4.72 11.57 7.55
CA ALA A 27 4.51 11.43 6.12
C ALA A 27 3.98 12.70 5.45
N ASP A 28 4.58 13.05 4.31
CA ASP A 28 4.07 14.09 3.40
C ASP A 28 3.21 13.45 2.30
N ILE A 29 3.58 12.22 1.89
CA ILE A 29 2.88 11.40 0.91
C ILE A 29 2.56 10.03 1.53
N ILE A 30 1.31 9.60 1.42
CA ILE A 30 0.91 8.22 1.72
C ILE A 30 0.68 7.48 0.41
N VAL A 31 1.29 6.31 0.26
CA VAL A 31 1.01 5.42 -0.87
C VAL A 31 -0.03 4.41 -0.43
N PHE A 32 -1.13 4.33 -1.17
CA PHE A 32 -2.29 3.51 -0.82
C PHE A 32 -2.52 2.40 -1.83
N GLY A 33 -2.74 1.19 -1.35
CA GLY A 33 -3.08 0.08 -2.23
C GLY A 33 -2.93 -1.28 -1.59
N ASN A 34 -2.58 -2.26 -2.42
CA ASN A 34 -2.29 -3.61 -1.96
C ASN A 34 -0.79 -3.88 -2.05
N GLU A 35 0.03 -2.94 -1.59
CA GLU A 35 1.43 -2.83 -2.01
C GLU A 35 2.42 -3.45 -1.02
N GLU A 36 2.00 -3.82 0.19
CA GLU A 36 2.88 -4.45 1.17
C GLU A 36 3.10 -5.93 0.83
N GLY A 37 4.31 -6.24 0.40
CA GLY A 37 4.78 -7.62 0.26
C GLY A 37 5.43 -8.14 1.54
N THR A 38 5.63 -9.45 1.66
CA THR A 38 6.33 -10.08 2.80
C THR A 38 7.85 -9.83 2.85
N GLY A 39 8.41 -8.98 1.99
CA GLY A 39 9.85 -8.67 1.97
C GLY A 39 10.78 -9.85 1.63
N GLY A 40 10.23 -10.95 1.11
CA GLY A 40 10.94 -12.20 0.85
C GLY A 40 10.97 -13.16 2.05
N TYR A 41 10.24 -12.86 3.13
CA TYR A 41 10.01 -13.76 4.26
C TYR A 41 8.73 -14.58 4.07
N SER A 42 8.56 -15.63 4.88
CA SER A 42 7.34 -16.46 4.88
C SER A 42 6.13 -15.66 5.37
N VAL A 43 4.93 -16.07 4.94
CA VAL A 43 3.67 -15.48 5.41
C VAL A 43 3.49 -15.71 6.91
N GLY A 44 3.76 -16.93 7.40
CA GLY A 44 3.70 -17.24 8.83
C GLY A 44 4.57 -16.32 9.69
N ALA A 45 5.83 -16.06 9.30
CA ALA A 45 6.70 -15.14 10.04
C ALA A 45 6.17 -13.69 10.03
N ASN A 46 5.56 -13.24 8.92
CA ASN A 46 4.94 -11.91 8.87
C ASN A 46 3.71 -11.82 9.76
N VAL A 47 2.88 -12.86 9.79
CA VAL A 47 1.73 -12.95 10.69
C VAL A 47 2.20 -12.82 12.14
N GLU A 48 3.15 -13.66 12.58
CA GLU A 48 3.66 -13.63 13.95
C GLU A 48 4.27 -12.26 14.32
N ALA A 49 5.08 -11.67 13.43
CA ALA A 49 5.66 -10.36 13.68
C ALA A 49 4.59 -9.26 13.83
N ARG A 50 3.55 -9.27 13.00
CA ARG A 50 2.44 -8.32 13.11
C ARG A 50 1.65 -8.51 14.40
N LEU A 51 1.43 -9.75 14.81
CA LEU A 51 0.71 -10.10 16.03
C LEU A 51 1.48 -9.72 17.30
N ARG A 52 2.82 -9.85 17.29
CA ARG A 52 3.65 -9.77 18.51
C ARG A 52 4.53 -8.52 18.62
N ASP A 53 5.00 -7.95 17.51
CA ASP A 53 6.06 -6.92 17.54
C ASP A 53 5.66 -5.61 16.84
N PHE A 54 4.81 -5.65 15.82
CA PHE A 54 4.45 -4.43 15.08
C PHE A 54 3.52 -3.56 15.93
N GLY A 55 3.65 -2.24 15.78
CA GLY A 55 2.91 -1.29 16.60
C GLY A 55 3.45 -1.10 18.02
N ARG A 56 4.35 -1.98 18.48
CA ARG A 56 4.84 -2.01 19.87
C ARG A 56 6.27 -1.51 20.01
N ASP A 57 6.59 -1.05 21.21
CA ASP A 57 7.96 -0.79 21.64
C ASP A 57 8.57 -2.04 22.27
N ALA A 58 9.83 -2.30 21.98
CA ALA A 58 10.54 -3.50 22.45
C ALA A 58 10.78 -3.58 23.97
N PRO A 59 10.90 -2.47 24.74
CA PRO A 59 11.17 -2.52 26.18
C PRO A 59 10.00 -2.96 27.05
N ASP A 60 8.75 -2.62 26.70
CA ASP A 60 7.56 -2.84 27.56
C ASP A 60 6.41 -3.60 26.87
N GLY A 61 6.50 -3.86 25.55
CA GLY A 61 5.46 -4.55 24.78
C GLY A 61 4.18 -3.74 24.61
N ALA A 62 4.17 -2.45 24.98
CA ALA A 62 3.02 -1.59 24.83
C ALA A 62 2.88 -1.11 23.38
N TYR A 63 1.64 -0.98 22.92
CA TYR A 63 1.35 -0.35 21.64
C TYR A 63 1.63 1.15 21.69
N ARG A 64 2.57 1.61 20.84
CA ARG A 64 2.96 3.03 20.74
C ARG A 64 2.70 3.61 19.36
N PHE A 65 2.80 2.79 18.31
CA PHE A 65 2.60 3.22 16.93
C PHE A 65 1.17 2.89 16.49
N CYS A 66 0.23 3.67 17.01
CA CYS A 66 -1.20 3.58 16.71
C CYS A 66 -1.73 4.90 16.17
N ILE A 67 -2.84 4.83 15.42
CA ILE A 67 -3.54 6.03 14.93
C ILE A 67 -4.06 6.84 16.12
N HIS A 68 -4.52 6.14 17.17
CA HIS A 68 -5.12 6.76 18.35
C HIS A 68 -4.50 6.21 19.64
N GLY A 69 -3.58 6.97 20.26
CA GLY A 69 -3.24 6.85 21.69
C GLY A 69 -3.00 5.43 22.24
N GLY A 70 -2.23 4.60 21.53
CA GLY A 70 -1.90 3.22 21.95
C GLY A 70 -3.03 2.18 21.79
N ASP A 71 -4.20 2.58 21.26
CA ASP A 71 -5.29 1.66 20.95
C ASP A 71 -5.08 1.02 19.58
N TRP A 72 -4.56 -0.20 19.58
CA TRP A 72 -4.31 -0.97 18.35
C TRP A 72 -5.59 -1.34 17.61
N THR A 73 -6.73 -1.47 18.31
CA THR A 73 -8.01 -1.86 17.69
C THR A 73 -8.51 -0.79 16.73
N ARG A 74 -8.05 0.44 16.94
CA ARG A 74 -8.30 1.62 16.11
C ARG A 74 -7.16 1.93 15.14
N GLY A 75 -6.29 0.95 14.89
CA GLY A 75 -5.28 1.02 13.85
C GLY A 75 -3.87 1.14 14.40
N PHE A 76 -2.97 0.28 13.93
CA PHE A 76 -1.54 0.33 14.25
C PHE A 76 -0.65 0.08 13.04
N TYR A 77 0.61 0.49 13.12
CA TYR A 77 1.54 0.42 11.99
C TYR A 77 2.97 0.11 12.43
N GLU A 78 3.80 -0.27 11.46
CA GLU A 78 5.25 -0.43 11.65
C GLU A 78 5.97 0.85 11.21
N PRO A 79 6.50 1.69 12.11
CA PRO A 79 7.07 3.00 11.76
C PRO A 79 8.31 2.92 10.85
N ASN A 80 9.02 1.79 10.86
CA ASN A 80 10.25 1.61 10.11
C ASN A 80 10.20 0.28 9.35
N ALA A 81 9.99 0.33 8.03
CA ALA A 81 9.95 -0.87 7.20
C ALA A 81 11.25 -1.71 7.26
N GLY A 82 12.40 -1.08 7.53
CA GLY A 82 13.68 -1.78 7.69
C GLY A 82 13.74 -2.59 8.98
N GLU A 83 13.37 -1.98 10.12
CA GLU A 83 13.28 -2.68 11.41
C GLU A 83 12.16 -3.72 11.41
N GLY A 84 11.05 -3.45 10.73
CA GLY A 84 9.98 -4.42 10.48
C GLY A 84 10.51 -5.73 9.90
N GLY A 85 11.42 -5.67 8.91
CA GLY A 85 12.09 -6.87 8.39
C GLY A 85 12.88 -7.64 9.46
N GLY A 86 13.61 -6.93 10.32
CA GLY A 86 14.33 -7.54 11.45
C GLY A 86 13.40 -8.17 12.50
N LYS A 87 12.20 -7.62 12.70
CA LYS A 87 11.16 -8.24 13.54
C LYS A 87 10.63 -9.53 12.92
N VAL A 88 10.38 -9.54 11.61
CA VAL A 88 9.96 -10.77 10.89
C VAL A 88 11.00 -11.88 10.97
N GLU A 89 12.30 -11.54 10.89
CA GLU A 89 13.39 -12.53 10.97
C GLU A 89 13.39 -13.37 12.26
N ARG A 90 12.89 -12.81 13.37
CA ARG A 90 12.82 -13.51 14.67
C ARG A 90 11.85 -14.69 14.67
N TYR A 91 10.92 -14.72 13.70
CA TYR A 91 9.84 -15.71 13.63
C TYR A 91 10.01 -16.70 12.47
N LEU A 92 11.17 -16.72 11.82
CA LEU A 92 11.47 -17.72 10.79
C LEU A 92 11.56 -19.11 11.42
N ARG A 93 10.87 -20.09 10.83
CA ARG A 93 10.95 -21.49 11.28
C ARG A 93 12.32 -22.10 10.93
N PRO A 94 12.76 -23.16 11.62
CA PRO A 94 13.97 -23.88 11.25
C PRO A 94 13.96 -24.28 9.76
N GLY A 95 14.98 -23.87 9.02
CA GLY A 95 15.09 -24.12 7.57
C GLY A 95 14.48 -23.02 6.69
N GLU A 96 13.64 -22.14 7.23
CA GLU A 96 13.20 -20.94 6.50
C GLU A 96 14.35 -19.94 6.37
N LYS A 97 14.53 -19.40 5.17
CA LYS A 97 15.48 -18.33 4.90
C LYS A 97 14.75 -17.23 4.13
N ARG A 98 15.14 -15.99 4.40
CA ARG A 98 14.77 -14.87 3.55
C ARG A 98 15.15 -15.21 2.12
N ARG A 99 14.17 -15.28 1.22
CA ARG A 99 14.42 -15.35 -0.21
C ARG A 99 15.13 -14.06 -0.58
N ARG A 100 16.42 -14.14 -0.95
CA ARG A 100 17.21 -12.99 -1.41
C ARG A 100 16.56 -12.43 -2.67
N GLN A 101 15.61 -11.51 -2.50
CA GLN A 101 15.12 -10.71 -3.59
C GLN A 101 16.17 -9.64 -3.85
N HIS A 102 17.00 -9.85 -4.87
CA HIS A 102 17.85 -8.81 -5.44
C HIS A 102 16.95 -7.69 -5.95
N PHE A 103 16.64 -6.71 -5.09
CA PHE A 103 15.71 -5.61 -5.38
C PHE A 103 14.29 -6.14 -5.71
N THR A 104 13.24 -5.55 -5.14
CA THR A 104 11.88 -5.83 -5.64
C THR A 104 11.85 -5.44 -7.12
N LYS A 105 11.78 -6.42 -8.03
CA LYS A 105 11.75 -6.19 -9.50
C LYS A 105 10.53 -5.35 -9.96
N GLY A 106 9.65 -4.97 -9.04
CA GLY A 106 8.49 -4.13 -9.31
C GLY A 106 8.86 -2.67 -9.58
N VAL A 107 8.07 -2.02 -10.44
CA VAL A 107 8.24 -0.60 -10.80
C VAL A 107 7.63 0.36 -9.76
N PHE A 108 6.90 -0.16 -8.77
CA PHE A 108 6.23 0.61 -7.72
C PHE A 108 7.19 1.44 -6.85
N ASN A 109 8.08 0.78 -6.10
CA ASN A 109 9.06 1.48 -5.24
C ASN A 109 9.97 2.44 -6.04
N PRO A 110 10.47 2.07 -7.24
CA PRO A 110 11.13 3.02 -8.13
C PRO A 110 10.30 4.27 -8.45
N ALA A 111 9.00 4.14 -8.72
CA ALA A 111 8.16 5.28 -9.05
C ALA A 111 8.04 6.26 -7.88
N VAL A 112 7.76 5.75 -6.68
CA VAL A 112 7.66 6.57 -5.46
C VAL A 112 9.01 7.23 -5.12
N ALA A 113 10.11 6.48 -5.22
CA ALA A 113 11.44 7.01 -4.96
C ALA A 113 11.85 8.13 -5.94
N ARG A 114 11.49 8.01 -7.23
CA ARG A 114 11.74 9.06 -8.23
C ARG A 114 10.99 10.34 -7.91
N ILE A 115 9.72 10.25 -7.51
CA ILE A 115 8.92 11.41 -7.07
C ILE A 115 9.61 12.11 -5.88
N CYS A 116 10.00 11.36 -4.85
CA CYS A 116 10.66 11.93 -3.67
C CYS A 116 11.98 12.62 -4.02
N LEU A 117 12.84 11.94 -4.79
CA LEU A 117 14.13 12.49 -5.21
C LEU A 117 13.98 13.72 -6.10
N ALA A 118 12.94 13.79 -6.95
CA ALA A 118 12.67 14.98 -7.77
C ALA A 118 12.23 16.21 -6.98
N PHE A 119 11.80 16.03 -5.73
CA PHE A 119 11.47 17.13 -4.83
C PHE A 119 12.66 17.53 -3.97
N GLU A 120 13.48 16.56 -3.56
CA GLU A 120 14.65 16.80 -2.70
C GLU A 120 15.89 17.23 -3.48
N GLU A 121 16.02 16.78 -4.72
CA GLU A 121 17.18 17.02 -5.59
C GLU A 121 16.68 17.50 -6.99
N PRO A 122 16.09 18.70 -7.12
CA PRO A 122 15.34 19.11 -8.33
C PRO A 122 16.13 19.09 -9.65
N ASP A 123 17.44 19.28 -9.59
CA ASP A 123 18.32 19.29 -10.76
C ASP A 123 18.68 17.87 -11.26
N GLY A 124 18.23 16.83 -10.58
CA GLY A 124 18.53 15.44 -10.93
C GLY A 124 17.62 14.89 -12.03
N SER A 125 18.20 14.05 -12.90
CA SER A 125 17.47 13.32 -13.95
C SER A 125 16.71 12.10 -13.43
N TRP A 126 15.81 12.30 -12.47
CA TRP A 126 15.09 11.20 -11.79
C TRP A 126 14.02 10.53 -12.64
N PHE A 127 13.77 10.98 -13.86
CA PHE A 127 12.81 10.36 -14.77
C PHE A 127 13.49 9.83 -16.05
N GLU A 128 14.80 9.61 -16.01
CA GLU A 128 15.53 8.89 -17.06
C GLU A 128 15.56 7.38 -16.79
N SER A 129 15.69 6.60 -17.87
CA SER A 129 15.81 5.14 -17.77
C SER A 129 17.12 4.77 -17.07
N GLY A 130 17.17 3.60 -16.42
CA GLY A 130 18.41 3.15 -15.79
C GLY A 130 19.54 2.82 -16.77
N ARG A 131 19.21 2.64 -18.07
CA ARG A 131 20.19 2.48 -19.14
C ARG A 131 20.82 3.83 -19.49
N ASP A 132 20.00 4.87 -19.60
CA ASP A 132 20.46 6.21 -20.00
C ASP A 132 21.18 6.91 -18.84
N ASN A 133 20.77 6.62 -17.60
CA ASN A 133 21.40 7.19 -16.40
C ASN A 133 21.61 6.17 -15.28
N PRO A 134 22.68 5.35 -15.37
CA PRO A 134 23.00 4.35 -14.35
C PRO A 134 23.26 4.93 -12.96
N ARG A 135 23.76 6.17 -12.89
CA ARG A 135 24.05 6.87 -11.63
C ARG A 135 22.76 7.24 -10.89
N ALA A 136 21.80 7.86 -11.59
CA ALA A 136 20.47 8.14 -11.03
C ALA A 136 19.78 6.85 -10.59
N TRP A 137 19.89 5.78 -11.38
CA TRP A 137 19.34 4.48 -11.02
C TRP A 137 19.96 3.87 -9.76
N ALA A 138 21.29 3.95 -9.60
CA ALA A 138 21.97 3.52 -8.39
C ALA A 138 21.48 4.30 -7.16
N ARG A 139 21.30 5.63 -7.30
CA ARG A 139 20.76 6.50 -6.24
C ARG A 139 19.32 6.13 -5.87
N ILE A 140 18.46 5.84 -6.84
CA ILE A 140 17.08 5.38 -6.61
C ILE A 140 17.07 4.07 -5.83
N LYS A 141 17.87 3.08 -6.24
CA LYS A 141 17.96 1.80 -5.53
C LYS A 141 18.42 1.97 -4.08
N ARG A 142 19.44 2.82 -3.87
CA ARG A 142 19.94 3.15 -2.54
C ARG A 142 18.86 3.80 -1.69
N PHE A 143 18.18 4.80 -2.24
CA PHE A 143 17.08 5.49 -1.57
C PHE A 143 15.95 4.54 -1.15
N ILE A 144 15.57 3.58 -2.01
CA ILE A 144 14.59 2.55 -1.66
C ILE A 144 15.04 1.72 -0.46
N GLY A 145 16.31 1.27 -0.45
CA GLY A 145 16.84 0.44 0.62
C GLY A 145 17.08 1.19 1.94
N GLU A 146 17.44 2.47 1.88
CA GLU A 146 17.92 3.25 3.02
C GLU A 146 16.90 4.26 3.55
N SER A 147 15.94 4.69 2.74
CA SER A 147 15.17 5.92 3.02
C SER A 147 13.66 5.78 2.77
N LEU A 148 13.23 5.00 1.78
CA LEU A 148 11.81 4.86 1.45
C LEU A 148 11.07 4.13 2.57
N TYR A 149 9.99 4.73 3.10
CA TYR A 149 9.20 4.23 4.23
C TYR A 149 9.99 4.08 5.55
N LYS A 150 10.99 4.94 5.75
CA LYS A 150 11.79 5.01 6.98
C LYS A 150 11.84 6.45 7.49
N PRO A 151 11.89 6.67 8.82
CA PRO A 151 12.09 8.01 9.38
C PRO A 151 13.39 8.65 8.86
N ARG A 152 13.33 9.91 8.42
CA ARG A 152 14.45 10.67 7.84
C ARG A 152 14.15 12.18 7.76
N THR A 153 15.02 12.95 7.12
CA THR A 153 14.74 14.32 6.67
C THR A 153 14.34 14.31 5.20
N GLY A 154 13.61 15.34 4.73
CA GLY A 154 13.09 15.42 3.36
C GLY A 154 11.64 14.96 3.24
N VAL A 155 11.21 14.58 2.03
CA VAL A 155 9.83 14.19 1.71
C VAL A 155 9.50 12.82 2.29
N GLN A 156 8.76 12.79 3.39
CA GLN A 156 8.43 11.55 4.06
C GLN A 156 7.35 10.75 3.34
N THR A 157 7.54 9.44 3.28
CA THR A 157 6.55 8.51 2.72
C THR A 157 6.13 7.44 3.72
N ALA A 158 4.87 7.05 3.65
CA ALA A 158 4.34 5.86 4.32
C ALA A 158 3.50 5.04 3.33
N LEU A 159 3.32 3.76 3.62
CA LEU A 159 2.55 2.82 2.81
C LEU A 159 1.35 2.33 3.63
N ALA A 160 0.15 2.63 3.16
CA ALA A 160 -1.10 2.13 3.72
C ALA A 160 -1.64 0.99 2.87
N ASP A 161 -1.83 -0.18 3.48
CA ASP A 161 -2.35 -1.35 2.78
C ASP A 161 -3.88 -1.44 2.93
N TRP A 162 -4.61 -1.76 1.87
CA TRP A 162 -6.04 -2.01 1.94
C TRP A 162 -6.34 -3.38 2.53
N ARG A 163 -5.60 -4.41 2.10
CA ARG A 163 -5.82 -5.79 2.54
C ARG A 163 -4.90 -6.14 3.71
N PRO A 164 -5.46 -6.45 4.90
CA PRO A 164 -4.69 -6.60 6.13
C PRO A 164 -3.77 -7.85 6.16
N LEU A 165 -4.09 -8.88 5.39
CA LEU A 165 -3.35 -10.14 5.43
C LEU A 165 -2.02 -10.03 4.66
N PRO A 166 -0.87 -10.43 5.28
CA PRO A 166 0.40 -10.50 4.59
C PRO A 166 0.34 -11.41 3.35
N ARG A 167 1.02 -11.00 2.27
CA ARG A 167 1.06 -11.76 1.01
C ARG A 167 2.35 -11.49 0.25
N GLU A 168 2.91 -12.49 -0.41
CA GLU A 168 4.03 -12.26 -1.33
C GLU A 168 3.54 -11.62 -2.64
N LYS A 169 2.35 -12.01 -3.10
CA LYS A 169 1.75 -11.63 -4.38
C LYS A 169 0.22 -11.60 -4.28
N GLU A 170 -0.42 -10.89 -5.20
CA GLU A 170 -1.89 -10.71 -5.23
C GLU A 170 -2.67 -11.98 -5.58
N ASP A 171 -2.06 -12.91 -6.33
CA ASP A 171 -2.66 -14.09 -6.94
C ASP A 171 -2.36 -15.41 -6.21
N VAL A 172 -1.70 -15.33 -5.05
CA VAL A 172 -1.34 -16.50 -4.23
C VAL A 172 -2.14 -16.48 -2.94
N TRP A 173 -2.78 -17.61 -2.63
CA TRP A 173 -3.39 -17.88 -1.34
C TRP A 173 -2.53 -18.87 -0.54
N TYR A 174 -2.60 -18.78 0.79
CA TYR A 174 -1.76 -19.56 1.70
C TYR A 174 -2.66 -20.42 2.60
N PRO A 175 -3.07 -21.64 2.16
CA PRO A 175 -4.03 -22.46 2.90
C PRO A 175 -3.52 -22.92 4.27
N GLU A 176 -2.21 -23.04 4.45
CA GLU A 176 -1.60 -23.42 5.72
C GLU A 176 -1.88 -22.37 6.82
N GLU A 177 -1.69 -21.09 6.50
CA GLU A 177 -1.97 -19.98 7.41
C GLU A 177 -3.44 -19.51 7.38
N TYR A 178 -4.04 -19.41 6.20
CA TYR A 178 -5.36 -18.78 5.99
C TYR A 178 -6.49 -19.76 5.71
N GLY A 179 -6.24 -21.07 5.81
CA GLY A 179 -7.23 -22.12 5.55
C GLY A 179 -8.51 -22.01 6.37
N ALA A 180 -8.44 -21.40 7.56
CA ALA A 180 -9.62 -21.13 8.39
C ALA A 180 -10.53 -20.03 7.80
N ILE A 181 -9.96 -19.07 7.04
CA ILE A 181 -10.69 -18.02 6.35
C ILE A 181 -11.28 -18.56 5.04
N ALA A 182 -10.45 -19.26 4.27
CA ALA A 182 -10.82 -19.92 3.03
C ALA A 182 -9.77 -20.98 2.66
N GLU A 183 -10.18 -22.09 2.08
CA GLU A 183 -9.26 -23.17 1.68
C GLU A 183 -8.40 -22.82 0.47
N SER A 184 -8.89 -21.96 -0.42
CA SER A 184 -8.18 -21.60 -1.65
C SER A 184 -8.52 -20.19 -2.12
N ILE A 185 -7.92 -19.78 -3.25
CA ILE A 185 -8.29 -18.55 -3.94
C ILE A 185 -9.65 -18.67 -4.65
N ALA A 186 -10.03 -19.89 -5.06
CA ALA A 186 -11.30 -20.14 -5.70
C ALA A 186 -12.42 -20.05 -4.66
N ASN A 187 -13.47 -19.30 -4.99
CA ASN A 187 -14.61 -19.05 -4.11
C ASN A 187 -14.22 -18.50 -2.72
N ASN A 188 -13.27 -17.56 -2.67
CA ASN A 188 -12.77 -16.99 -1.43
C ASN A 188 -13.62 -15.79 -0.96
N PRO A 189 -14.38 -15.91 0.16
CA PRO A 189 -15.28 -14.86 0.63
C PRO A 189 -14.55 -13.58 1.08
N TYR A 190 -13.35 -13.71 1.67
CA TYR A 190 -12.51 -12.57 2.03
C TYR A 190 -12.10 -11.78 0.78
N LEU A 191 -11.60 -12.46 -0.26
CA LEU A 191 -11.20 -11.79 -1.49
C LEU A 191 -12.38 -11.17 -2.24
N ALA A 192 -13.54 -11.84 -2.23
CA ALA A 192 -14.76 -11.31 -2.85
C ALA A 192 -15.20 -9.99 -2.21
N ALA A 193 -15.11 -9.88 -0.88
CA ALA A 193 -15.40 -8.64 -0.16
C ALA A 193 -14.34 -7.56 -0.41
N PHE A 194 -13.06 -7.86 -0.16
CA PHE A 194 -12.00 -6.85 -0.21
C PHE A 194 -11.64 -6.38 -1.62
N ASN A 195 -11.86 -7.18 -2.66
CA ASN A 195 -11.62 -6.77 -4.05
C ASN A 195 -12.79 -5.96 -4.66
N HIS A 196 -13.96 -5.96 -4.01
CA HIS A 196 -15.15 -5.25 -4.45
C HIS A 196 -15.82 -4.44 -3.34
N PRO A 197 -15.09 -3.52 -2.68
CA PRO A 197 -15.55 -2.87 -1.46
C PRO A 197 -16.77 -1.96 -1.64
N ALA A 198 -17.07 -1.52 -2.87
CA ALA A 198 -18.28 -0.75 -3.16
C ALA A 198 -19.55 -1.59 -3.28
N LYS A 199 -19.43 -2.93 -3.38
CA LYS A 199 -20.59 -3.82 -3.54
C LYS A 199 -21.01 -4.38 -2.19
N PRO A 200 -22.33 -4.47 -1.89
CA PRO A 200 -22.79 -5.23 -0.75
C PRO A 200 -22.28 -6.67 -0.81
N PHE A 201 -21.66 -7.13 0.27
CA PHE A 201 -21.17 -8.51 0.37
C PHE A 201 -22.33 -9.47 0.54
N ASN A 202 -22.44 -10.47 -0.35
CA ASN A 202 -23.48 -11.48 -0.30
C ASN A 202 -22.99 -12.74 0.43
N ALA A 203 -23.19 -12.79 1.74
CA ALA A 203 -22.79 -13.93 2.56
C ALA A 203 -23.52 -15.23 2.20
N SER A 204 -24.78 -15.16 1.75
CA SER A 204 -25.59 -16.35 1.45
C SER A 204 -25.09 -17.13 0.22
N ALA A 205 -24.24 -16.51 -0.62
CA ALA A 205 -23.65 -17.18 -1.78
C ALA A 205 -22.68 -18.32 -1.42
N TYR A 206 -22.23 -18.40 -0.16
CA TYR A 206 -21.19 -19.36 0.26
C TYR A 206 -21.73 -20.62 0.94
N GLY A 207 -23.03 -20.68 1.25
CA GLY A 207 -23.72 -21.91 1.72
C GLY A 207 -23.20 -22.53 3.03
N GLN A 208 -22.24 -21.89 3.69
CA GLN A 208 -21.56 -22.35 4.92
C GLN A 208 -21.36 -21.17 5.87
N PRO A 209 -21.26 -21.40 7.19
CA PRO A 209 -20.85 -20.36 8.13
C PRO A 209 -19.51 -19.76 7.73
N LEU A 210 -19.46 -18.43 7.66
CA LEU A 210 -18.23 -17.71 7.32
C LEU A 210 -17.34 -17.54 8.56
N PHE A 211 -16.04 -17.49 8.33
CA PHE A 211 -15.05 -17.22 9.37
C PHE A 211 -15.25 -15.84 10.05
N SER A 212 -15.74 -14.84 9.32
CA SER A 212 -15.99 -13.48 9.80
C SER A 212 -17.14 -12.82 9.04
N ASP A 213 -17.64 -11.69 9.57
CA ASP A 213 -18.48 -10.76 8.81
C ASP A 213 -17.61 -9.92 7.87
N PHE A 214 -17.29 -10.46 6.69
CA PHE A 214 -16.41 -9.78 5.75
C PHE A 214 -16.97 -8.44 5.22
N GLY A 215 -18.30 -8.25 5.25
CA GLY A 215 -18.92 -6.96 4.93
C GLY A 215 -18.64 -5.93 6.03
N GLY A 216 -18.74 -6.34 7.30
CA GLY A 216 -18.31 -5.56 8.46
C GLY A 216 -16.81 -5.29 8.47
N ASP A 217 -15.98 -6.27 8.12
CA ASP A 217 -14.52 -6.14 8.07
C ASP A 217 -14.06 -5.11 7.04
N VAL A 218 -14.71 -5.05 5.87
CA VAL A 218 -14.46 -4.03 4.85
C VAL A 218 -14.81 -2.63 5.36
N ARG A 219 -15.93 -2.46 6.08
CA ARG A 219 -16.30 -1.17 6.67
C ARG A 219 -15.31 -0.75 7.75
N LYS A 220 -14.98 -1.65 8.68
CA LYS A 220 -13.94 -1.43 9.69
C LYS A 220 -12.64 -0.99 9.02
N ARG A 221 -12.26 -1.64 7.91
CA ARG A 221 -11.03 -1.28 7.19
C ARG A 221 -11.09 0.12 6.59
N ALA A 222 -12.20 0.48 5.96
CA ALA A 222 -12.41 1.82 5.43
C ALA A 222 -12.31 2.88 6.54
N ASP A 223 -12.93 2.65 7.69
CA ASP A 223 -12.91 3.59 8.83
C ASP A 223 -11.51 3.77 9.41
N LEU A 224 -10.75 2.68 9.56
CA LEU A 224 -9.35 2.73 10.04
C LEU A 224 -8.47 3.55 9.11
N LEU A 225 -8.52 3.28 7.80
CA LEU A 225 -7.69 3.97 6.81
C LEU A 225 -8.15 5.41 6.57
N LYS A 226 -9.44 5.69 6.63
CA LYS A 226 -9.95 7.06 6.65
C LYS A 226 -9.42 7.82 7.86
N SER A 227 -9.48 7.22 9.05
CA SER A 227 -8.96 7.83 10.29
C SER A 227 -7.47 8.12 10.18
N LEU A 228 -6.70 7.20 9.60
CA LEU A 228 -5.28 7.38 9.28
C LEU A 228 -5.05 8.59 8.35
N PHE A 229 -5.76 8.65 7.24
CA PHE A 229 -5.61 9.73 6.25
C PHE A 229 -6.07 11.07 6.79
N VAL A 230 -7.09 11.10 7.65
CA VAL A 230 -7.55 12.33 8.30
C VAL A 230 -6.56 12.78 9.36
N ALA A 231 -6.04 11.89 10.20
CA ALA A 231 -5.15 12.25 11.30
C ALA A 231 -3.70 12.53 10.89
N SER A 232 -3.22 11.94 9.79
CA SER A 232 -1.87 12.19 9.27
C SER A 232 -1.73 13.64 8.79
N LYS A 233 -0.51 14.20 8.80
CA LYS A 233 -0.24 15.50 8.15
C LYS A 233 -0.15 15.42 6.63
N ALA A 234 -0.07 14.20 6.06
CA ALA A 234 0.15 14.01 4.62
C ALA A 234 -0.92 14.73 3.80
N LYS A 235 -0.50 15.52 2.81
CA LYS A 235 -1.43 16.22 1.90
C LYS A 235 -1.75 15.40 0.66
N VAL A 236 -0.99 14.33 0.41
CA VAL A 236 -1.10 13.56 -0.82
C VAL A 236 -1.28 12.07 -0.48
N VAL A 237 -2.27 11.45 -1.11
CA VAL A 237 -2.41 9.99 -1.18
C VAL A 237 -2.28 9.56 -2.64
N ILE A 238 -1.41 8.59 -2.92
CA ILE A 238 -1.22 8.07 -4.28
C ILE A 238 -1.55 6.59 -4.30
N GLY A 239 -2.47 6.19 -5.17
CA GLY A 239 -2.67 4.80 -5.57
C GLY A 239 -2.06 4.54 -6.93
N ILE A 240 -1.13 3.60 -7.01
CA ILE A 240 -0.50 3.19 -8.27
C ILE A 240 -1.02 1.80 -8.67
N GLY A 241 -1.48 1.64 -9.90
CA GLY A 241 -1.88 0.35 -10.47
C GLY A 241 -3.30 -0.14 -10.15
N GLY A 242 -3.74 -1.11 -10.95
CA GLY A 242 -5.06 -1.73 -10.95
C GLY A 242 -5.40 -2.24 -12.36
N ALA A 243 -6.25 -3.26 -12.48
CA ALA A 243 -6.88 -3.59 -13.77
C ALA A 243 -8.01 -2.59 -14.05
N GLY A 244 -8.06 -2.02 -15.25
CA GLY A 244 -8.95 -0.91 -15.57
C GLY A 244 -8.56 0.40 -14.85
N ALA A 245 -9.47 1.37 -14.80
CA ALA A 245 -9.23 2.66 -14.18
C ALA A 245 -9.24 2.58 -12.64
N ASN A 246 -8.22 1.98 -12.02
CA ASN A 246 -7.98 2.01 -10.56
C ASN A 246 -8.86 1.11 -9.66
N GLY A 247 -9.62 0.18 -10.24
CA GLY A 247 -10.17 -1.02 -9.57
C GLY A 247 -10.71 -0.83 -8.14
N PHE A 248 -10.30 -1.72 -7.22
CA PHE A 248 -10.74 -1.68 -5.82
C PHE A 248 -10.28 -0.40 -5.08
N LYS A 249 -9.16 0.24 -5.49
CA LYS A 249 -8.61 1.41 -4.81
C LYS A 249 -9.57 2.59 -4.90
N LYS A 250 -10.13 2.84 -6.09
CA LYS A 250 -11.18 3.85 -6.29
C LYS A 250 -12.38 3.55 -5.40
N GLN A 251 -12.88 2.32 -5.46
CA GLN A 251 -14.05 1.89 -4.67
C GLN A 251 -13.82 2.02 -3.16
N ALA A 252 -12.63 1.69 -2.67
CA ALA A 252 -12.27 1.82 -1.27
C ALA A 252 -12.19 3.29 -0.83
N LEU A 253 -11.59 4.17 -1.65
CA LEU A 253 -11.52 5.60 -1.34
C LEU A 253 -12.91 6.28 -1.42
N GLU A 254 -13.77 5.85 -2.33
CA GLU A 254 -15.17 6.29 -2.37
C GLU A 254 -15.96 5.81 -1.16
N LEU A 255 -15.70 4.58 -0.68
CA LEU A 255 -16.28 4.11 0.59
C LEU A 255 -15.80 4.96 1.78
N MET A 256 -14.54 5.44 1.77
CA MET A 256 -14.00 6.29 2.83
C MET A 256 -14.54 7.73 2.78
N PHE A 257 -14.57 8.36 1.60
CA PHE A 257 -14.79 9.81 1.47
C PHE A 257 -16.10 10.20 0.78
N GLY A 258 -16.87 9.23 0.30
CA GLY A 258 -18.14 9.44 -0.40
C GLY A 258 -18.09 8.99 -1.87
N PRO A 259 -19.25 8.72 -2.47
CA PRO A 259 -19.34 8.35 -3.89
C PRO A 259 -18.91 9.52 -4.79
N ASP A 260 -18.44 9.19 -5.98
CA ASP A 260 -18.22 10.15 -7.09
C ASP A 260 -17.28 11.33 -6.78
N ILE A 261 -16.36 11.16 -5.83
CA ILE A 261 -15.36 12.18 -5.47
C ILE A 261 -14.30 12.39 -6.56
N PHE A 262 -14.14 11.42 -7.45
CA PHE A 262 -13.06 11.39 -8.43
C PHE A 262 -13.43 12.09 -9.73
N LYS A 263 -12.50 12.92 -10.21
CA LYS A 263 -12.53 13.53 -11.54
C LYS A 263 -11.43 12.92 -12.41
N PRO A 264 -11.64 12.78 -13.73
CA PRO A 264 -10.59 12.35 -14.64
C PRO A 264 -9.34 13.22 -14.53
N LEU A 265 -8.18 12.57 -14.56
CA LEU A 265 -6.86 13.19 -14.65
C LEU A 265 -6.25 12.83 -16.00
N THR A 266 -5.93 13.84 -16.79
CA THR A 266 -5.34 13.68 -18.13
C THR A 266 -3.86 14.01 -18.11
N PHE A 267 -3.07 13.22 -18.83
CA PHE A 267 -1.65 13.47 -19.05
C PHE A 267 -1.42 13.87 -20.49
N ARG A 268 -0.54 14.84 -20.70
CA ARG A 268 -0.21 15.39 -22.02
C ARG A 268 0.86 14.59 -22.74
N LEU A 269 1.75 13.95 -21.97
CA LEU A 269 3.00 13.40 -22.50
C LEU A 269 2.97 11.89 -22.76
N ALA A 270 1.87 11.20 -22.46
CA ALA A 270 1.80 9.74 -22.63
C ALA A 270 0.37 9.22 -22.77
N ASP A 271 0.14 8.41 -23.80
CA ASP A 271 -1.06 7.58 -23.90
C ASP A 271 -0.94 6.37 -22.98
N MET A 272 -2.03 6.08 -22.25
CA MET A 272 -2.12 4.94 -21.35
C MET A 272 -3.13 3.95 -21.91
N THR A 273 -2.66 2.76 -22.30
CA THR A 273 -3.51 1.72 -22.87
C THR A 273 -3.18 0.35 -22.31
N THR A 274 -4.20 -0.48 -22.16
CA THR A 274 -4.01 -1.90 -21.85
C THR A 274 -3.31 -2.62 -23.01
N LYS A 275 -2.82 -3.85 -22.77
CA LYS A 275 -2.34 -4.76 -23.84
C LYS A 275 -3.34 -4.97 -24.98
N ARG A 276 -4.64 -4.77 -24.74
CA ARG A 276 -5.71 -4.92 -25.74
C ARG A 276 -6.09 -3.58 -26.40
N GLY A 277 -5.34 -2.51 -26.16
CA GLY A 277 -5.57 -1.18 -26.75
C GLY A 277 -6.66 -0.34 -26.08
N ALA A 278 -7.33 -0.84 -25.04
CA ALA A 278 -8.30 -0.05 -24.29
C ALA A 278 -7.60 1.07 -23.50
N ALA A 279 -8.12 2.29 -23.58
CA ALA A 279 -7.62 3.43 -22.81
C ALA A 279 -7.73 3.16 -21.30
N LEU A 280 -6.70 3.56 -20.55
CA LEU A 280 -6.69 3.52 -19.10
C LEU A 280 -6.88 4.93 -18.56
N GLU A 281 -7.76 5.07 -17.59
CA GLU A 281 -8.05 6.37 -16.97
C GLU A 281 -7.24 6.55 -15.68
N SER A 282 -6.89 7.80 -15.40
CA SER A 282 -6.37 8.24 -14.13
C SER A 282 -7.38 9.17 -13.48
N TYR A 283 -7.33 9.28 -12.16
CA TYR A 283 -8.25 10.15 -11.43
C TYR A 283 -7.53 10.99 -10.39
N ARG A 284 -8.18 12.11 -10.06
CA ARG A 284 -7.84 12.94 -8.91
C ARG A 284 -9.09 13.24 -8.09
N ALA A 285 -8.92 13.42 -6.79
CA ALA A 285 -9.93 13.97 -5.90
C ALA A 285 -9.29 14.93 -4.91
N ASP A 286 -10.03 15.99 -4.56
CA ASP A 286 -9.60 17.02 -3.62
C ASP A 286 -10.56 17.01 -2.44
N ILE A 287 -10.08 16.60 -1.25
CA ILE A 287 -10.88 16.48 -0.03
C ILE A 287 -10.48 17.58 0.94
N ARG A 288 -11.42 18.46 1.29
CA ARG A 288 -11.20 19.47 2.32
C ARG A 288 -11.42 18.87 3.71
N LEU A 289 -10.36 18.81 4.51
CA LEU A 289 -10.40 18.41 5.91
C LEU A 289 -10.25 19.65 6.81
N ALA A 290 -10.54 19.49 8.09
CA ALA A 290 -10.54 20.62 9.05
C ALA A 290 -9.20 21.37 9.13
N HIS A 291 -8.07 20.70 8.88
CA HIS A 291 -6.72 21.24 9.07
C HIS A 291 -5.81 21.11 7.83
N LYS A 292 -6.33 20.58 6.72
CA LYS A 292 -5.58 20.42 5.46
C LYS A 292 -6.50 20.19 4.27
N SER A 293 -5.98 20.45 3.08
CA SER A 293 -6.47 19.82 1.84
C SER A 293 -5.74 18.50 1.59
N LEU A 294 -6.50 17.43 1.35
CA LEU A 294 -5.99 16.11 1.00
C LEU A 294 -6.26 15.83 -0.49
N HIS A 295 -5.19 15.61 -1.24
CA HIS A 295 -5.23 15.32 -2.67
C HIS A 295 -5.02 13.83 -2.90
N LEU A 296 -5.98 13.18 -3.55
CA LEU A 296 -5.92 11.76 -3.90
C LEU A 296 -5.60 11.64 -5.38
N PHE A 297 -4.57 10.87 -5.72
CA PHE A 297 -4.21 10.56 -7.11
C PHE A 297 -4.26 9.06 -7.34
N LEU A 298 -5.01 8.64 -8.35
CA LEU A 298 -5.09 7.24 -8.78
C LEU A 298 -4.57 7.14 -10.21
N VAL A 299 -3.44 6.46 -10.38
CA VAL A 299 -2.74 6.35 -11.66
C VAL A 299 -2.43 4.90 -12.01
N PRO A 300 -2.42 4.54 -13.31
CA PRO A 300 -2.00 3.22 -13.77
C PRO A 300 -0.56 2.85 -13.36
N PHE A 301 -0.26 1.55 -13.38
CA PHE A 301 1.08 1.06 -13.08
C PHE A 301 2.06 1.54 -14.18
N PRO A 302 3.21 2.16 -13.86
CA PRO A 302 4.16 2.67 -14.85
C PRO A 302 4.97 1.53 -15.50
N SER A 303 4.26 0.60 -16.15
CA SER A 303 4.83 -0.61 -16.76
C SER A 303 4.87 -0.50 -18.28
N PRO A 304 6.08 -0.48 -18.89
CA PRO A 304 6.21 -0.56 -20.33
C PRO A 304 5.68 -1.90 -20.87
N GLY A 305 5.15 -1.90 -22.08
CA GLY A 305 4.58 -3.07 -22.78
C GLY A 305 3.27 -3.61 -22.20
N THR A 306 2.74 -3.00 -21.14
CA THR A 306 1.47 -3.42 -20.49
C THR A 306 0.49 -2.27 -20.32
N VAL A 307 0.98 -1.12 -19.90
CA VAL A 307 0.20 0.12 -19.71
C VAL A 307 0.69 1.21 -20.66
N PHE A 308 2.01 1.26 -20.88
CA PHE A 308 2.67 2.25 -21.72
C PHE A 308 3.37 1.56 -22.88
N LYS A 309 3.41 2.20 -24.05
CA LYS A 309 4.13 1.67 -25.21
C LYS A 309 5.61 1.56 -24.93
N THR A 310 6.21 2.60 -24.33
CA THR A 310 7.63 2.65 -24.02
C THR A 310 7.89 2.97 -22.54
N GLN A 311 9.12 2.68 -22.09
CA GLN A 311 9.56 3.11 -20.76
C GLN A 311 9.62 4.64 -20.66
N ARG A 312 9.93 5.33 -21.76
CA ARG A 312 9.96 6.78 -21.82
C ARG A 312 8.58 7.36 -21.51
N ASP A 313 7.52 6.83 -22.12
CA ASP A 313 6.15 7.31 -21.87
C ASP A 313 5.74 7.13 -20.41
N ALA A 314 6.06 5.97 -19.81
CA ALA A 314 5.78 5.70 -18.40
C ALA A 314 6.50 6.68 -17.46
N LEU A 315 7.77 7.03 -17.76
CA LEU A 315 8.54 7.98 -16.97
C LEU A 315 8.11 9.44 -17.22
N SER A 316 7.69 9.79 -18.43
CA SER A 316 7.12 11.10 -18.76
C SER A 316 5.82 11.35 -18.01
N MET A 317 4.91 10.37 -17.97
CA MET A 317 3.69 10.45 -17.17
C MET A 317 4.02 10.65 -15.69
N LEU A 318 4.97 9.89 -15.16
CA LEU A 318 5.37 10.00 -13.75
C LEU A 318 5.98 11.37 -13.43
N LYS A 319 6.76 11.93 -14.35
CA LYS A 319 7.30 13.30 -14.24
C LYS A 319 6.18 14.34 -14.23
N GLU A 320 5.22 14.22 -15.15
CA GLU A 320 4.06 15.10 -15.23
C GLU A 320 3.21 15.02 -13.95
N LEU A 321 2.98 13.82 -13.42
CA LEU A 321 2.33 13.62 -12.13
C LEU A 321 3.10 14.31 -10.99
N ALA A 322 4.42 14.15 -10.95
CA ALA A 322 5.26 14.74 -9.90
C ALA A 322 5.23 16.28 -9.94
N ASP A 323 5.48 16.86 -11.11
CA ASP A 323 5.68 18.30 -11.25
C ASP A 323 4.38 19.08 -11.34
N ASP A 324 3.38 18.57 -12.05
CA ASP A 324 2.16 19.33 -12.34
C ASP A 324 1.04 19.06 -11.33
N GLN A 325 1.09 17.93 -10.61
CA GLN A 325 0.02 17.53 -9.70
C GLN A 325 0.48 17.46 -8.24
N ILE A 326 1.53 16.68 -7.95
CA ILE A 326 1.95 16.41 -6.57
C ILE A 326 2.70 17.61 -5.97
N ARG A 327 3.65 18.20 -6.70
CA ARG A 327 4.43 19.34 -6.17
C ARG A 327 3.53 20.52 -5.78
N PRO A 328 2.55 20.96 -6.60
CA PRO A 328 1.61 22.01 -6.18
C PRO A 328 0.78 21.61 -4.95
N ALA A 329 0.35 20.35 -4.87
CA ALA A 329 -0.42 19.82 -3.73
C ALA A 329 0.38 19.82 -2.41
N LEU A 330 1.69 19.60 -2.46
CA LEU A 330 2.54 19.67 -1.27
C LEU A 330 2.80 21.11 -0.82
N LEU A 331 2.95 22.02 -1.78
CA LEU A 331 3.23 23.45 -1.55
C LEU A 331 1.98 24.28 -1.21
N SER A 332 0.77 23.76 -1.44
CA SER A 332 -0.47 24.46 -1.14
C SER A 332 -0.59 24.80 0.36
N GLY A 333 -1.14 25.96 0.68
CA GLY A 333 -1.41 26.35 2.07
C GLY A 333 -2.44 25.44 2.76
N PRO A 334 -2.61 25.59 4.09
CA PRO A 334 -3.57 24.79 4.88
C PRO A 334 -5.00 24.73 4.33
#